data_AF-A0A498QEA2-F1
#
_entry.id   AF-A0A498QEA2-F1
#
_cell.length_a   1.000
_cell.length_b   1.000
_cell.length_c   1.000
_cell.angle_alpha   90.00
_cell.angle_beta   90.00
_cell.angle_gamma   90.00
#
_symmetry.space_group_name_H-M   'P 1'
#
loop_
_entity.id
_entity.type
_entity.pdbx_description
1 polymer ?
#
loop_
_entity_poly.entity_id
_entity_poly.type
_entity_poly.pdbx_seq_one_letter_code
_entity_poly.pdbx_strand_id
1 'polypeptide(L)'
;MPGGNGADGGWLFGSGGNGAPGAPGQLGGNGGSAGLWGTGGLGGAGGSGGPRGGNGGNGGLLLGDGGSGGLLIGGGGAGGVGGIGWHNAIGRPATG
;
A
#
# COMPACT_ATOMS: atom_id res chain seq x y z
N MET A 1 16.97 -3.64 -7.54
CA MET A 1 15.84 -3.18 -8.36
C MET A 1 14.79 -2.57 -7.44
N PRO A 2 13.95 -1.63 -7.91
CA PRO A 2 12.78 -1.19 -7.17
C PRO A 2 11.90 -2.36 -6.74
N GLY A 3 11.19 -2.21 -5.61
CA GLY A 3 10.24 -3.21 -5.16
C GLY A 3 9.10 -3.37 -6.17
N GLY A 4 8.73 -4.62 -6.48
CA GLY A 4 7.58 -4.91 -7.35
C GLY A 4 6.26 -4.53 -6.68
N ASN A 5 5.33 -3.99 -7.46
CA ASN A 5 3.99 -3.68 -6.95
C ASN A 5 3.23 -4.98 -6.65
N GLY A 6 2.36 -4.92 -5.65
CA GLY A 6 1.39 -5.97 -5.39
C GLY A 6 0.35 -6.04 -6.50
N ALA A 7 -0.15 -7.25 -6.77
CA ALA A 7 -1.22 -7.45 -7.74
C ALA A 7 -2.55 -6.89 -7.21
N ASP A 8 -3.40 -6.41 -8.10
CA ASP A 8 -4.76 -6.02 -7.74
C ASP A 8 -5.61 -7.26 -7.39
N GLY A 9 -6.58 -7.06 -6.51
CA GLY A 9 -7.60 -8.03 -6.18
C GLY A 9 -8.57 -8.26 -7.35
N GLY A 10 -9.32 -9.37 -7.28
CA GLY A 10 -10.38 -9.65 -8.25
C GLY A 10 -11.50 -8.61 -8.21
N TRP A 11 -12.21 -8.43 -9.34
CA TRP A 11 -13.19 -7.36 -9.52
C TRP A 11 -14.31 -7.30 -8.47
N LEU A 12 -14.89 -8.45 -8.10
CA LEU A 12 -16.02 -8.50 -7.15
C LEU A 12 -15.54 -8.75 -5.73
N PHE A 13 -14.66 -9.75 -5.58
CA PHE A 13 -14.07 -10.12 -4.31
C PHE A 13 -12.57 -10.26 -4.51
N GLY A 14 -11.80 -9.71 -3.56
CA GLY A 14 -10.36 -9.89 -3.53
C GLY A 14 -9.68 -8.72 -2.86
N SER A 15 -8.76 -9.05 -1.96
CA SER A 15 -7.81 -8.08 -1.42
C SER A 15 -6.66 -7.87 -2.38
N GLY A 16 -6.12 -6.66 -2.41
CA GLY A 16 -4.90 -6.38 -3.13
C GLY A 16 -3.69 -7.04 -2.48
N GLY A 17 -2.72 -7.46 -3.30
CA GLY A 17 -1.45 -8.02 -2.84
C GLY A 17 -0.52 -6.95 -2.27
N ASN A 18 0.42 -7.35 -1.42
CA ASN A 18 1.41 -6.42 -0.86
C ASN A 18 2.49 -6.07 -1.88
N GLY A 19 2.99 -4.84 -1.82
CA GLY A 19 4.19 -4.44 -2.52
C GLY A 19 5.44 -5.11 -1.93
N ALA A 20 6.38 -5.48 -2.80
CA ALA A 20 7.65 -6.06 -2.37
C ALA A 20 8.61 -4.98 -1.84
N PRO A 21 9.54 -5.34 -0.92
CA PRO A 21 10.57 -4.43 -0.47
C PRO A 21 11.49 -3.95 -1.61
N GLY A 22 11.95 -2.70 -1.51
CA GLY A 22 12.97 -2.14 -2.40
C GLY A 22 14.37 -2.65 -2.04
N ALA A 23 15.23 -2.82 -3.05
CA ALA A 23 16.66 -3.01 -2.82
C ALA A 23 17.32 -1.72 -2.25
N PRO A 24 18.54 -1.77 -1.70
CA PRO A 24 19.24 -0.57 -1.22
C PRO A 24 19.26 0.58 -2.24
N GLY A 25 19.03 1.80 -1.77
CA GLY A 25 18.89 3.01 -2.59
C GLY A 25 17.60 3.07 -3.42
N GLN A 26 16.71 2.08 -3.31
CA GLN A 26 15.51 1.98 -4.12
C GLN A 26 14.24 2.11 -3.27
N LEU A 27 13.19 2.53 -3.95
CA LEU A 27 11.83 2.60 -3.42
C LEU A 27 11.20 1.21 -3.28
N GLY A 28 10.35 1.07 -2.26
CA GLY A 28 9.47 -0.09 -2.10
C GLY A 28 8.34 -0.09 -3.12
N GLY A 29 7.80 -1.28 -3.42
CA GLY A 29 6.67 -1.43 -4.33
C GLY A 29 5.36 -0.99 -3.68
N ASN A 30 4.40 -0.51 -4.47
CA ASN A 30 3.09 -0.16 -3.94
C ASN A 30 2.25 -1.42 -3.68
N GLY A 31 1.34 -1.37 -2.72
CA GLY A 31 0.29 -2.38 -2.55
C GLY A 31 -0.74 -2.30 -3.67
N GLY A 32 -1.29 -3.46 -4.05
CA GLY A 32 -2.38 -3.56 -5.03
C GLY A 32 -3.72 -3.13 -4.44
N SER A 33 -4.65 -2.73 -5.29
CA SER A 33 -5.99 -2.33 -4.86
C SER A 33 -6.90 -3.54 -4.67
N ALA A 34 -7.90 -3.44 -3.80
CA ALA A 34 -8.95 -4.43 -3.69
C ALA A 34 -10.00 -4.31 -4.82
N GLY A 35 -10.88 -5.32 -4.91
CA GLY A 35 -12.07 -5.31 -5.76
C GLY A 35 -13.22 -4.46 -5.21
N LEU A 36 -14.45 -4.87 -5.52
CA LEU A 36 -15.66 -4.27 -4.92
C LEU A 36 -15.70 -4.50 -3.41
N TRP A 37 -15.33 -5.71 -2.97
CA TRP A 37 -15.19 -6.12 -1.57
C TRP A 37 -13.76 -6.63 -1.33
N GLY A 38 -13.10 -6.11 -0.29
CA GLY A 38 -11.75 -6.55 0.10
C GLY A 38 -10.86 -5.43 0.61
N THR A 39 -9.69 -5.78 1.11
CA THR A 39 -8.73 -4.80 1.67
C THR A 39 -7.61 -4.51 0.71
N GLY A 40 -7.15 -3.26 0.67
CA GLY A 40 -5.97 -2.90 -0.11
C GLY A 40 -4.70 -3.54 0.45
N GLY A 41 -3.74 -3.82 -0.43
CA GLY A 41 -2.46 -4.41 -0.03
C GLY A 41 -1.54 -3.41 0.66
N LEU A 42 -0.64 -3.88 1.51
CA LEU A 42 0.36 -3.05 2.15
C LEU A 42 1.41 -2.57 1.14
N GLY A 43 1.91 -1.35 1.33
CA GLY A 43 3.09 -0.88 0.63
C GLY A 43 4.36 -1.61 1.09
N GLY A 44 5.25 -1.91 0.16
CA GLY A 44 6.54 -2.53 0.44
C GLY A 44 7.50 -1.54 1.10
N ALA A 45 8.38 -2.03 1.98
CA ALA A 45 9.38 -1.19 2.61
C ALA A 45 10.36 -0.60 1.59
N GLY A 46 10.82 0.63 1.84
CA GLY A 46 11.93 1.23 1.08
C GLY A 46 13.24 0.52 1.44
N GLY A 47 14.14 0.37 0.47
CA GLY A 47 15.48 -0.15 0.77
C GLY A 47 16.33 0.87 1.53
N SER A 48 17.38 0.39 2.22
CA SER A 48 18.30 1.26 2.98
C SER A 48 18.87 2.39 2.10
N GLY A 49 18.80 3.64 2.57
CA GLY A 49 19.19 4.82 1.80
C GLY A 49 18.28 5.14 0.61
N GLY A 50 17.13 4.47 0.49
CA GLY A 50 16.13 4.68 -0.53
C GLY A 50 15.20 5.86 -0.22
N PRO A 51 14.53 6.42 -1.25
CA PRO A 51 13.80 7.67 -1.13
C PRO A 51 12.47 7.57 -0.37
N ARG A 52 11.85 6.38 -0.32
CA ARG A 52 10.64 6.09 0.48
C ARG A 52 10.21 4.62 0.44
N GLY A 53 9.31 4.25 1.35
CA GLY A 53 8.47 3.06 1.19
C GLY A 53 7.41 3.23 0.09
N GLY A 54 6.86 2.12 -0.40
CA GLY A 54 5.76 2.12 -1.37
C GLY A 54 4.43 2.46 -0.72
N ASN A 55 3.47 3.00 -1.46
CA ASN A 55 2.15 3.32 -0.94
C ASN A 55 1.33 2.06 -0.69
N GLY A 56 0.39 2.10 0.25
CA GLY A 56 -0.63 1.07 0.40
C GLY A 56 -1.67 1.17 -0.71
N GLY A 57 -2.28 0.04 -1.04
CA GLY A 57 -3.33 -0.06 -2.06
C GLY A 57 -4.70 0.33 -1.52
N ASN A 58 -5.63 0.67 -2.41
CA ASN A 58 -6.96 1.09 -2.02
C ASN A 58 -7.81 -0.09 -1.52
N GLY A 59 -8.68 0.19 -0.55
CA GLY A 59 -9.69 -0.75 -0.06
C GLY A 59 -10.85 -0.90 -1.04
N GLY A 60 -11.73 -1.85 -0.73
CA GLY A 60 -12.83 -2.21 -1.60
C GLY A 60 -13.74 -1.02 -1.89
N LEU A 61 -14.26 -0.96 -3.11
CA LEU A 61 -15.13 0.13 -3.54
C LEU A 61 -16.39 0.23 -2.68
N LEU A 62 -16.99 -0.90 -2.29
CA LEU A 62 -18.22 -0.99 -1.49
C LEU A 62 -17.98 -1.33 -0.02
N LEU A 63 -16.98 -2.17 0.26
CA LEU A 63 -16.55 -2.45 1.63
C LEU A 63 -15.09 -2.90 1.65
N GLY A 64 -14.32 -2.25 2.52
CA GLY A 64 -12.98 -2.66 2.88
C GLY A 64 -12.06 -1.47 3.14
N ASP A 65 -11.02 -1.72 3.91
CA ASP A 65 -10.03 -0.72 4.30
C ASP A 65 -8.87 -0.70 3.30
N GLY A 66 -8.27 0.46 3.08
CA GLY A 66 -7.02 0.54 2.32
C GLY A 66 -5.85 0.00 3.12
N GLY A 67 -4.80 -0.43 2.39
CA GLY A 67 -3.57 -0.93 3.00
C GLY A 67 -2.70 0.19 3.55
N SER A 68 -1.91 -0.08 4.57
CA SER A 68 -0.94 0.90 5.08
C SER A 68 0.21 1.10 4.09
N GLY A 69 0.81 2.29 4.11
CA GLY A 69 2.04 2.53 3.36
C GLY A 69 3.24 1.80 3.96
N GLY A 70 4.24 1.55 3.12
CA GLY A 70 5.44 0.83 3.45
C GLY A 70 6.40 1.64 4.31
N LEU A 71 7.07 0.95 5.23
CA LEU A 71 8.05 1.56 6.12
C LEU A 71 9.30 2.04 5.36
N LEU A 72 9.88 3.16 5.79
CA LEU A 72 11.23 3.55 5.41
C LEU A 72 12.24 2.81 6.29
N ILE A 73 13.19 2.13 5.65
CA ILE A 73 14.37 1.57 6.32
C ILE A 73 15.60 2.37 5.89
N GLY A 74 16.36 2.92 6.84
CA GLY A 74 17.69 3.50 6.57
C GLY A 74 17.77 5.01 6.30
N GLY A 75 16.95 5.83 6.97
CA GLY A 75 17.18 7.26 7.20
C GLY A 75 17.47 8.12 5.97
N GLY A 76 16.43 8.56 5.26
CA GLY A 76 16.58 9.48 4.12
C GLY A 76 15.30 9.74 3.34
N GLY A 77 14.30 8.88 3.50
CA GLY A 77 13.00 8.95 2.83
C GLY A 77 11.79 9.06 3.76
N ALA A 78 10.60 9.21 3.19
CA ALA A 78 9.33 9.13 3.92
C ALA A 78 8.76 7.70 3.90
N GLY A 79 7.88 7.35 4.86
CA GLY A 79 7.03 6.16 4.72
C GLY A 79 6.08 6.32 3.52
N GLY A 80 5.57 5.20 2.99
CA GLY A 80 4.50 5.23 2.01
C GLY A 80 3.21 5.80 2.60
N VAL A 81 2.34 6.33 1.75
CA VAL A 81 0.99 6.76 2.17
C VAL A 81 0.06 5.54 2.19
N GLY A 82 -0.82 5.44 3.18
CA GLY A 82 -1.87 4.41 3.20
C GLY A 82 -2.92 4.61 2.11
N GLY A 83 -3.52 3.53 1.62
CA GLY A 83 -4.63 3.58 0.68
C GLY A 83 -5.96 3.92 1.35
N ILE A 84 -6.92 4.35 0.55
CA ILE A 84 -8.27 4.73 1.00
C ILE A 84 -9.28 3.62 0.71
N GLY A 85 -10.27 3.43 1.58
CA GLY A 85 -11.45 2.60 1.31
C GLY A 85 -12.65 3.48 1.02
N TRP A 86 -13.33 3.33 -0.12
CA TRP A 86 -14.33 4.30 -0.58
C TRP A 86 -15.53 4.46 0.36
N HIS A 87 -16.15 3.35 0.78
CA HIS A 87 -17.32 3.40 1.67
C HIS A 87 -16.96 3.63 3.15
N ASN A 88 -15.71 3.36 3.57
CA ASN A 88 -15.26 3.60 4.94
C ASN A 88 -14.62 5.00 5.14
N ALA A 89 -14.17 5.64 4.05
CA ALA A 89 -13.53 6.96 4.10
C ALA A 89 -14.50 8.10 4.47
N ILE A 90 -15.81 7.89 4.35
CA ILE A 90 -16.83 8.90 4.72
C ILE A 90 -17.12 8.89 6.23
N GLY A 91 -16.59 7.92 6.99
CA GLY A 91 -16.88 7.74 8.43
C GLY A 91 -15.69 7.52 9.36
N ARG A 92 -14.46 7.25 8.85
CA ARG A 92 -13.28 7.03 9.70
C ARG A 92 -12.42 8.29 9.82
N PRO A 93 -12.21 8.84 11.03
CA PRO A 93 -11.18 9.85 11.23
C PRO A 93 -9.82 9.24 10.90
N ALA A 94 -9.01 9.95 10.10
CA ALA A 94 -7.64 9.57 9.81
C ALA A 94 -6.88 9.47 11.14
N THR A 95 -6.49 8.25 11.54
CA THR A 95 -5.59 8.05 12.68
C THR A 95 -4.19 7.97 12.12
N GLY A 96 -3.40 8.99 12.47
CA GLY A 96 -2.03 9.21 11.99
C GLY A 96 -1.01 8.23 12.53
#